data_AF-A0A034WG10-F1
#
_entry.id   AF-A0A034WG10-F1
#
_cell.length_a   1.000
_cell.length_b   1.000
_cell.length_c   1.000
_cell.angle_alpha   90.00
_cell.angle_beta   90.00
_cell.angle_gamma   90.00
#
_symmetry.space_group_name_H-M   'P 1'
#
loop_
_entity.id
_entity.type
_entity.pdbx_description
1 polymer ?
#
loop_
_entity_poly.entity_id
_entity_poly.type
_entity_poly.pdbx_seq_one_letter_code
_entity_poly.pdbx_strand_id
1 'polypeptide(L)'
;MNTTPSQHRSRVNPTPSHAIGYPTTDVRSATTQGSRVYQGLKTSENDEMGCVEILATAISVVVMILTFPISIFVCFKVVSEYERAVIFRMGRLRSGGARGPGVFFVLPCVDDYCKVDLRTVSFDVPPQEVLSKDSVTVTVDAVVYYRISDPLKAVIQVSNYSHSTRLLAATTLRNVLGTRNLSELLTERETISHTMQVSLDEATDPWGVKVERVEIKDVSLPTALQRAMAAEAEAAREARAKVIAAEGEMKSSRALKEASEIISASPSALQLRYLQTLSSISAEKNSTIIFPLPMELLTPFLGHCTTNHLCRQHAAQGMNHQ
;
A
#
# COMPACT_ATOMS: atom_id res chain seq x y z
N MET A 1 37.51 -43.37 33.50
CA MET A 1 36.12 -43.78 33.20
C MET A 1 35.34 -42.50 32.92
N ASN A 2 35.52 -41.85 31.76
CA ASN A 2 34.88 -42.11 30.47
C ASN A 2 33.36 -42.23 30.55
N THR A 3 32.66 -41.12 30.25
CA THR A 3 31.38 -41.04 29.51
C THR A 3 31.06 -39.57 29.21
N THR A 4 31.39 -39.12 28.00
CA THR A 4 30.82 -37.92 27.36
C THR A 4 29.42 -38.25 26.82
N PRO A 5 28.38 -37.42 27.03
CA PRO A 5 27.21 -37.46 26.18
C PRO A 5 27.41 -36.56 24.97
N SER A 6 27.17 -37.15 23.80
CA SER A 6 27.25 -36.53 22.48
C SER A 6 26.25 -35.39 22.33
N GLN A 7 26.71 -34.27 21.78
CA GLN A 7 25.83 -33.23 21.26
C GLN A 7 25.11 -33.76 20.02
N HIS A 8 23.86 -34.20 20.19
CA HIS A 8 22.97 -34.47 19.09
C HIS A 8 22.43 -33.12 18.57
N ARG A 9 23.17 -32.51 17.63
CA ARG A 9 22.69 -31.35 16.88
C ARG A 9 21.62 -31.82 15.89
N SER A 10 20.36 -31.78 16.30
CA SER A 10 19.23 -32.00 15.40
C SER A 10 19.27 -30.93 14.29
N ARG A 11 19.60 -31.35 13.06
CA ARG A 11 19.36 -30.55 11.86
C ARG A 11 17.85 -30.44 11.69
N VAL A 12 17.27 -29.32 12.11
CA VAL A 12 15.95 -28.90 11.66
C VAL A 12 16.12 -28.47 10.20
N ASN A 13 15.63 -29.30 9.28
CA ASN A 13 15.44 -28.91 7.88
C ASN A 13 14.44 -27.75 7.85
N PRO A 14 14.75 -26.61 7.23
CA PRO A 14 13.72 -25.63 6.92
C PRO A 14 12.81 -26.23 5.83
N THR A 15 11.51 -26.24 6.12
CA THR A 15 10.44 -26.46 5.14
C THR A 15 10.62 -25.53 3.94
N PRO A 16 10.36 -25.99 2.69
CA PRO A 16 10.43 -25.10 1.54
C PRO A 16 9.34 -24.04 1.66
N SER A 17 9.74 -22.80 1.88
CA SER A 17 8.90 -21.63 1.68
C SER A 17 8.44 -21.64 0.22
N HIS A 18 7.12 -21.59 0.00
CA HIS A 18 6.54 -21.26 -1.28
C HIS A 18 7.05 -19.88 -1.71
N ALA A 19 8.13 -19.87 -2.49
CA ALA A 19 8.53 -18.72 -3.27
C ALA A 19 7.48 -18.53 -4.36
N ILE A 20 6.61 -17.53 -4.20
CA ILE A 20 5.81 -17.01 -5.29
C ILE A 20 6.81 -16.44 -6.28
N GLY A 21 7.07 -17.20 -7.34
CA GLY A 21 7.94 -16.79 -8.44
C GLY A 21 7.36 -15.56 -9.11
N TYR A 22 8.02 -14.42 -8.91
CA TYR A 22 7.99 -13.35 -9.90
C TYR A 22 8.71 -13.87 -11.14
N PRO A 23 8.11 -13.81 -12.34
CA PRO A 23 8.84 -14.14 -13.54
C PRO A 23 9.94 -13.09 -13.72
N THR A 24 11.20 -13.50 -13.54
CA THR A 24 12.36 -12.79 -14.06
C THR A 24 12.23 -12.81 -15.58
N THR A 25 11.74 -11.73 -16.15
CA THR A 25 11.76 -11.51 -17.59
C THR A 25 13.20 -11.30 -18.02
N ASP A 26 13.70 -12.27 -18.80
CA ASP A 26 14.98 -12.22 -19.49
C ASP A 26 15.12 -10.92 -20.27
N VAL A 27 16.07 -10.09 -19.84
CA VAL A 27 16.58 -8.96 -20.61
C VAL A 27 17.58 -9.53 -21.63
N ARG A 28 17.08 -10.04 -22.76
CA ARG A 28 17.88 -10.21 -23.97
C ARG A 28 17.00 -10.34 -25.21
N SER A 29 17.38 -9.58 -26.24
CA SER A 29 16.86 -9.54 -27.62
C SER A 29 15.47 -8.94 -27.84
N ALA A 30 15.36 -7.61 -27.70
CA ALA A 30 14.36 -6.80 -28.39
C ALA A 30 15.05 -5.74 -29.26
N THR A 31 15.77 -6.20 -30.28
CA THR A 31 16.13 -5.37 -31.43
C THR A 31 15.48 -6.07 -32.62
N THR A 32 14.65 -5.34 -33.38
CA THR A 32 13.80 -5.81 -34.50
C THR A 32 12.36 -6.22 -34.15
N GLN A 33 11.56 -5.30 -33.59
CA GLN A 33 10.08 -5.33 -33.71
C GLN A 33 9.53 -3.92 -34.00
N GLY A 34 10.10 -3.26 -35.01
CA GLY A 34 9.41 -2.16 -35.69
C GLY A 34 8.47 -2.78 -36.73
N SER A 35 7.19 -2.41 -36.71
CA SER A 35 6.11 -2.89 -37.60
C SER A 35 5.31 -4.10 -37.09
N ARG A 36 4.66 -3.97 -35.92
CA ARG A 36 3.34 -4.60 -35.81
C ARG A 36 2.38 -3.80 -36.66
N VAL A 37 2.09 -4.37 -37.82
CA VAL A 37 1.05 -3.97 -38.76
C VAL A 37 -0.20 -3.57 -37.98
N TYR A 38 -0.65 -2.33 -38.15
CA TYR A 38 -1.94 -1.84 -37.64
C TYR A 38 -3.06 -2.47 -38.47
N GLN A 39 -3.22 -3.79 -38.34
CA GLN A 39 -4.24 -4.55 -39.03
C GLN A 39 -5.44 -4.68 -38.08
N GLY A 40 -6.47 -3.85 -38.25
CA GLY A 40 -7.64 -3.97 -37.39
C GLY A 40 -8.78 -2.97 -37.55
N LEU A 41 -8.54 -1.75 -38.05
CA LEU A 41 -9.65 -0.89 -38.46
C LEU A 41 -9.87 -1.03 -39.96
N LYS A 42 -11.05 -1.52 -40.37
CA LYS A 42 -11.54 -1.40 -41.74
C LYS A 42 -11.70 0.09 -42.05
N THR A 43 -10.65 0.71 -42.55
CA THR A 43 -10.74 2.00 -43.23
C THR A 43 -10.94 1.73 -44.71
N SER A 44 -11.55 2.67 -45.45
CA SER A 44 -11.90 2.50 -46.87
C SER A 44 -10.63 2.40 -47.73
N GLU A 45 -9.98 1.25 -47.65
CA GLU A 45 -8.71 0.92 -48.28
C GLU A 45 -8.89 0.48 -49.73
N ASN A 46 -10.13 0.34 -50.20
CA ASN A 46 -10.46 -0.22 -51.52
C ASN A 46 -11.33 0.67 -52.42
N ASP A 47 -11.66 1.90 -52.02
CA ASP A 47 -12.33 2.82 -52.95
C ASP A 47 -11.30 3.45 -53.88
N GLU A 48 -11.49 3.33 -55.19
CA GLU A 48 -10.69 4.05 -56.18
C GLU A 48 -10.64 5.54 -55.84
N MET A 49 -9.45 6.13 -55.90
CA MET A 49 -9.29 7.56 -55.67
C MET A 49 -10.18 8.31 -56.67
N GLY A 50 -11.14 9.08 -56.15
CA GLY A 50 -12.03 9.85 -57.01
C GLY A 50 -11.22 10.84 -57.85
N CYS A 51 -11.69 11.17 -59.06
CA CYS A 51 -11.04 12.14 -59.93
C CYS A 51 -10.74 13.48 -59.23
N VAL A 52 -11.57 13.86 -58.25
CA VAL A 52 -11.39 15.04 -57.40
C VAL A 52 -10.19 14.91 -56.46
N GLU A 53 -9.95 13.73 -55.89
CA GLU A 53 -8.78 13.49 -55.02
C GLU A 53 -7.48 13.56 -55.81
N ILE A 54 -7.48 12.99 -57.03
CA ILE A 54 -6.34 13.04 -57.94
C ILE A 54 -6.09 14.49 -58.39
N LEU A 55 -7.12 15.25 -58.73
CA LEU A 55 -6.99 16.64 -59.14
C LEU A 55 -6.51 17.55 -57.97
N ALA A 56 -7.05 17.36 -56.77
CA ALA A 56 -6.65 18.12 -55.58
C ALA A 56 -5.20 17.81 -55.15
N THR A 57 -4.81 16.53 -55.20
CA THR A 57 -3.41 16.13 -54.95
C THR A 57 -2.47 16.68 -56.02
N ALA A 58 -2.85 16.65 -57.30
CA ALA A 58 -2.07 17.25 -58.38
C ALA A 58 -1.90 18.77 -58.21
N ILE A 59 -2.96 19.50 -57.86
CA ILE A 59 -2.90 20.95 -57.59
C ILE A 59 -1.97 21.24 -56.40
N SER A 60 -2.09 20.49 -55.29
CA SER A 60 -1.20 20.65 -54.13
C SER A 60 0.28 20.44 -54.51
N VAL A 61 0.58 19.44 -55.34
CA VAL A 61 1.94 19.19 -55.85
C VAL A 61 2.43 20.32 -56.76
N VAL A 62 1.58 20.84 -57.65
CA VAL A 62 1.93 21.98 -58.52
C VAL A 62 2.24 23.23 -57.68
N VAL A 63 1.41 23.53 -56.68
CA VAL A 63 1.65 24.64 -55.74
C VAL A 63 2.95 24.44 -54.97
N MET A 64 3.25 23.22 -54.54
CA MET A 64 4.49 22.88 -53.85
C MET A 64 5.73 23.13 -54.72
N ILE A 65 5.68 22.78 -56.01
CA ILE A 65 6.76 23.01 -56.98
C ILE A 65 6.94 24.51 -57.23
N LEU A 66 5.85 25.25 -57.42
CA LEU A 66 5.87 26.67 -57.72
C LEU A 66 6.42 27.52 -56.55
N THR A 67 6.24 27.05 -55.32
CA THR A 67 6.68 27.72 -54.08
C THR A 67 8.01 27.19 -53.54
N PHE A 68 8.73 26.38 -54.32
CA PHE A 68 10.08 25.93 -53.98
C PHE A 68 11.05 27.14 -53.95
N PRO A 69 11.92 27.31 -52.93
CA PRO A 69 12.34 26.34 -51.90
C PRO A 69 11.57 26.41 -50.57
N ILE A 70 10.66 27.36 -50.38
CA ILE A 70 10.02 27.62 -49.06
C ILE A 70 9.14 26.44 -48.63
N SER A 71 8.47 25.77 -49.58
CA SER A 71 7.59 24.64 -49.33
C SER A 71 8.28 23.48 -48.60
N ILE A 72 9.57 23.24 -48.83
CA ILE A 72 10.29 22.10 -48.26
C ILE A 72 10.35 22.16 -46.72
N PHE A 73 10.53 23.36 -46.16
CA PHE A 73 10.57 23.56 -44.71
C PHE A 73 9.22 23.32 -44.04
N VAL A 74 8.12 23.48 -44.77
CA VAL A 74 6.75 23.26 -44.26
C VAL A 74 6.36 21.78 -44.34
N CYS A 75 6.76 21.10 -45.41
CA CYS A 75 6.38 19.71 -45.67
C CYS A 75 7.11 18.69 -44.78
N PHE A 76 8.34 18.99 -44.38
CA PHE A 76 9.11 18.12 -43.49
C PHE A 76 8.75 18.40 -42.03
N LYS A 77 8.06 17.45 -41.40
CA LYS A 77 7.77 17.49 -39.97
C LYS A 77 8.50 16.36 -39.25
N VAL A 78 8.97 16.69 -38.06
CA VAL A 78 9.64 15.75 -37.16
C VAL A 78 8.69 15.41 -36.01
N VAL A 79 8.60 14.12 -35.70
CA VAL A 79 7.87 13.58 -34.55
C VAL A 79 8.87 12.90 -33.63
N SER A 80 8.73 13.18 -32.34
CA SER A 80 9.59 12.67 -31.28
C SER A 80 9.36 11.17 -31.04
N GLU A 81 10.33 10.47 -30.45
CA GLU A 81 10.27 9.02 -30.18
C GLU A 81 9.01 8.57 -29.41
N TYR A 82 8.57 9.41 -28.48
CA TYR A 82 7.41 9.18 -27.60
C TYR A 82 6.07 9.61 -28.20
N GLU A 83 6.10 10.24 -29.38
CA GLU A 83 4.90 10.67 -30.10
C GLU A 83 4.61 9.72 -31.27
N ARG A 84 3.34 9.65 -31.68
CA ARG A 84 2.91 9.01 -32.92
C ARG A 84 2.06 9.98 -33.72
N ALA A 85 2.22 9.96 -35.03
CA ALA A 85 1.41 10.79 -35.93
C ALA A 85 0.39 9.93 -36.68
N VAL A 86 -0.87 10.31 -36.55
CA VAL A 86 -1.98 9.79 -37.36
C VAL A 86 -2.21 10.78 -38.49
N ILE A 87 -2.07 10.32 -39.74
CA ILE A 87 -2.16 11.17 -40.94
C ILE A 87 -3.46 10.87 -41.66
N PHE A 88 -4.24 11.93 -41.88
CA PHE A 88 -5.45 11.92 -42.67
C PHE A 88 -5.19 12.60 -44.01
N ARG A 89 -5.57 11.94 -45.10
CA ARG A 89 -5.56 12.52 -46.43
C ARG A 89 -7.00 12.75 -46.86
N MET A 90 -7.41 14.00 -46.99
CA MET A 90 -8.78 14.34 -47.40
C MET A 90 -9.85 13.64 -46.54
N GLY A 91 -9.57 13.50 -45.24
CA GLY A 91 -10.45 12.82 -44.29
C GLY A 91 -10.36 11.28 -44.28
N ARG A 92 -9.57 10.66 -45.17
CA ARG A 92 -9.32 9.22 -45.20
C ARG A 92 -8.03 8.89 -44.44
N LEU A 93 -8.04 7.82 -43.66
CA LEU A 93 -6.83 7.34 -42.99
C LEU A 93 -5.85 6.77 -44.02
N ARG A 94 -4.56 7.12 -43.91
CA ARG A 94 -3.53 6.57 -44.79
C ARG A 94 -3.24 5.09 -44.46
N SER A 95 -3.13 4.24 -45.48
CA SER A 95 -2.90 2.77 -45.40
C SER A 95 -1.68 2.31 -44.57
N GLY A 96 -0.78 3.22 -44.18
CA GLY A 96 0.36 2.93 -43.30
C GLY A 96 0.05 2.94 -41.79
N GLY A 97 -1.19 3.21 -41.38
CA GLY A 97 -1.54 3.34 -39.96
C GLY A 97 -0.84 4.52 -39.27
N ALA A 98 -0.64 4.42 -37.95
CA ALA A 98 0.07 5.43 -37.19
C ALA A 98 1.57 5.37 -37.52
N ARG A 99 2.13 6.48 -38.03
CA ARG A 99 3.56 6.52 -38.32
C ARG A 99 4.37 6.59 -37.04
N GLY A 100 5.43 5.78 -37.02
CA GLY A 100 6.46 5.80 -36.00
C GLY A 100 7.26 7.11 -35.99
N PRO A 101 8.21 7.22 -35.07
CA PRO A 101 8.99 8.44 -34.87
C PRO A 101 9.97 8.68 -36.02
N GLY A 102 10.34 9.94 -36.20
CA GLY A 102 11.23 10.38 -37.27
C GLY A 102 10.61 11.44 -38.18
N VAL A 103 11.19 11.56 -39.36
CA VAL A 103 10.80 12.58 -40.35
C VAL A 103 9.73 12.00 -41.26
N PHE A 104 8.62 12.71 -41.41
CA PHE A 104 7.55 12.35 -42.32
C PHE A 104 7.19 13.55 -43.19
N PHE A 105 6.80 13.21 -44.42
CA PHE A 105 6.41 14.17 -45.44
C PHE A 105 4.89 14.31 -45.44
N VAL A 106 4.43 15.55 -45.24
CA VAL A 106 3.01 15.93 -45.23
C VAL A 106 2.79 16.93 -46.36
N LEU A 107 1.80 16.65 -47.22
CA LEU A 107 1.44 17.56 -48.30
C LEU A 107 0.59 18.72 -47.74
N PRO A 108 1.01 19.99 -47.91
CA PRO A 108 0.22 21.12 -47.48
C PRO A 108 -1.14 21.14 -48.21
N CYS A 109 -2.18 21.56 -47.49
CA CYS A 109 -3.58 21.67 -47.92
C CYS A 109 -4.36 20.35 -48.08
N VAL A 110 -3.70 19.19 -48.23
CA VAL A 110 -4.38 17.91 -48.50
C VAL A 110 -4.27 16.93 -47.34
N ASP A 111 -3.10 16.89 -46.69
CA ASP A 111 -2.84 16.01 -45.57
C ASP A 111 -2.98 16.80 -44.25
N ASP A 112 -3.78 16.26 -43.33
CA ASP A 112 -3.84 16.71 -41.94
C ASP A 112 -3.18 15.66 -41.05
N TYR A 113 -2.55 16.09 -39.94
CA TYR A 113 -1.88 15.17 -39.03
C TYR A 113 -2.18 15.50 -37.58
N CYS A 114 -2.50 14.46 -36.81
CA CYS A 114 -2.69 14.55 -35.37
C CYS A 114 -1.52 13.86 -34.66
N LYS A 115 -0.86 14.60 -33.76
CA LYS A 115 0.19 14.05 -32.89
C LYS A 115 -0.43 13.54 -31.59
N VAL A 116 -0.05 12.35 -31.19
CA VAL A 116 -0.54 11.67 -29.99
C VAL A 116 0.65 11.25 -29.15
N ASP A 117 0.68 11.66 -27.89
CA ASP A 117 1.72 11.25 -26.92
C ASP A 117 1.40 9.87 -26.35
N LEU A 118 2.37 8.97 -26.34
CA LEU A 118 2.23 7.61 -25.80
C LEU A 118 2.60 7.50 -24.31
N ARG A 119 3.12 8.57 -23.71
CA ARG A 119 3.52 8.58 -22.29
C ARG A 119 2.32 8.44 -21.37
N THR A 120 2.60 7.96 -20.15
CA THR A 120 1.62 7.96 -19.07
C THR A 120 1.31 9.41 -18.67
N VAL A 121 0.03 9.75 -18.70
CA VAL A 121 -0.52 11.03 -18.29
C VAL A 121 -1.47 10.77 -17.12
N SER A 122 -1.46 11.68 -16.15
CA SER A 122 -2.40 11.68 -15.04
C SER A 122 -3.42 12.79 -15.21
N PHE A 123 -4.62 12.57 -14.72
CA PHE A 123 -5.61 13.61 -14.53
C PHE A 123 -6.38 13.38 -13.25
N ASP A 124 -6.81 14.49 -12.64
CA ASP A 124 -7.68 14.47 -11.47
C ASP A 124 -9.14 14.31 -11.89
N VAL A 125 -9.84 13.40 -11.22
CA VAL A 125 -11.30 13.30 -11.27
C VAL A 125 -11.85 14.32 -10.27
N PRO A 126 -12.76 15.22 -10.68
CA PRO A 126 -13.31 16.22 -9.77
C PRO A 126 -14.06 15.54 -8.60
N PRO A 127 -14.08 16.15 -7.40
CA PRO A 127 -14.75 15.57 -6.24
C PRO A 127 -16.21 15.21 -6.54
N GLN A 128 -16.61 13.97 -6.20
CA GLN A 128 -17.98 13.48 -6.38
C GLN A 128 -18.65 13.31 -5.02
N GLU A 129 -19.82 13.91 -4.84
CA GLU A 129 -20.69 13.66 -3.69
C GLU A 129 -21.60 12.47 -3.99
N VAL A 130 -21.52 11.42 -3.16
CA VAL A 130 -22.22 10.15 -3.37
C VAL A 130 -22.73 9.62 -2.04
N LEU A 131 -23.88 8.97 -2.07
CA LEU A 131 -24.40 8.19 -0.94
C LEU A 131 -23.78 6.79 -0.97
N SER A 132 -23.08 6.41 0.09
CA SER A 132 -22.56 5.05 0.24
C SER A 132 -23.69 4.05 0.50
N LYS A 133 -23.37 2.75 0.49
CA LYS A 133 -24.32 1.68 0.81
C LYS A 133 -24.91 1.80 2.23
N ASP A 134 -24.18 2.42 3.16
CA ASP A 134 -24.61 2.67 4.53
C ASP A 134 -25.44 3.95 4.68
N SER A 135 -25.89 4.55 3.58
CA SER A 135 -26.65 5.81 3.57
C SER A 135 -25.88 7.00 4.17
N VAL A 136 -24.54 7.01 4.03
CA VAL A 136 -23.70 8.13 4.43
C VAL A 136 -23.28 8.93 3.21
N THR A 137 -23.42 10.26 3.28
CA THR A 137 -22.90 11.15 2.25
C THR A 137 -21.40 11.29 2.38
N VAL A 138 -20.68 10.94 1.32
CA VAL A 138 -19.22 11.06 1.24
C VAL A 138 -18.84 11.83 -0.01
N THR A 139 -17.78 12.62 0.11
CA THR A 139 -17.15 13.31 -1.02
C THR A 139 -15.80 12.67 -1.28
N VAL A 140 -15.59 12.19 -2.51
CA VAL A 140 -14.37 11.45 -2.88
C VAL A 140 -13.78 12.02 -4.15
N ASP A 141 -12.46 12.23 -4.16
CA ASP A 141 -11.69 12.52 -5.36
C ASP A 141 -10.68 11.40 -5.65
N ALA A 142 -10.25 11.33 -6.91
CA ALA A 142 -9.36 10.27 -7.39
C ALA A 142 -8.48 10.79 -8.52
N VAL A 143 -7.35 10.12 -8.74
CA VAL A 143 -6.41 10.37 -9.83
C VAL A 143 -6.32 9.12 -10.69
N VAL A 144 -6.38 9.31 -12.01
CA VAL A 144 -6.28 8.21 -12.98
C VAL A 144 -5.00 8.39 -13.79
N TYR A 145 -4.18 7.34 -13.81
CA TYR A 145 -2.98 7.24 -14.64
C TYR A 145 -3.30 6.38 -15.85
N TYR A 146 -3.17 6.95 -17.04
CA TYR A 146 -3.45 6.25 -18.28
C TYR A 146 -2.38 6.56 -19.31
N ARG A 147 -2.23 5.65 -20.28
CA ARG A 147 -1.42 5.89 -21.48
C ARG A 147 -2.18 5.44 -22.71
N ILE A 148 -1.75 5.93 -23.86
CA ILE A 148 -2.36 5.55 -25.14
C ILE A 148 -1.66 4.30 -25.64
N SER A 149 -2.43 3.22 -25.80
CA SER A 149 -1.94 1.93 -26.33
C SER A 149 -2.04 1.90 -27.85
N ASP A 150 -3.16 2.42 -28.39
CA ASP A 150 -3.42 2.49 -29.82
C ASP A 150 -3.80 3.93 -30.24
N PRO A 151 -2.88 4.69 -30.85
CA PRO A 151 -3.15 6.07 -31.27
C PRO A 151 -4.17 6.17 -32.40
N LEU A 152 -4.39 5.11 -33.20
CA LEU A 152 -5.40 5.14 -34.26
C LEU A 152 -6.80 5.13 -33.66
N LYS A 153 -7.05 4.21 -32.73
CA LYS A 153 -8.34 4.13 -32.02
C LYS A 153 -8.62 5.40 -31.24
N ALA A 154 -7.62 5.97 -30.58
CA ALA A 154 -7.78 7.18 -29.77
C ALA A 154 -8.23 8.41 -30.57
N VAL A 155 -7.85 8.51 -31.85
CA VAL A 155 -8.24 9.62 -32.72
C VAL A 155 -9.53 9.33 -33.50
N ILE A 156 -9.78 8.06 -33.88
CA ILE A 156 -10.89 7.71 -34.76
C ILE A 156 -12.17 7.39 -33.99
N GLN A 157 -12.07 6.67 -32.86
CA GLN A 157 -13.24 6.13 -32.15
C GLN A 157 -13.92 7.16 -31.24
N VAL A 158 -13.19 8.18 -30.80
CA VAL A 158 -13.68 9.22 -29.88
C VAL A 158 -13.12 10.58 -30.29
N SER A 159 -13.96 11.61 -30.20
CA SER A 159 -13.57 13.00 -30.53
C SER A 159 -12.49 13.55 -29.60
N ASN A 160 -12.61 13.31 -28.29
CA ASN A 160 -11.61 13.69 -27.29
C ASN A 160 -11.49 12.61 -26.22
N TYR A 161 -10.48 11.76 -26.34
CA TYR A 161 -10.25 10.64 -25.43
C TYR A 161 -10.04 11.13 -23.99
N SER A 162 -9.32 12.23 -23.80
CA SER A 162 -9.03 12.77 -22.46
C SER A 162 -10.29 13.24 -21.74
N HIS A 163 -11.23 13.89 -22.46
CA HIS A 163 -12.48 14.35 -21.87
C HIS A 163 -13.46 13.19 -21.63
N SER A 164 -13.63 12.28 -22.59
CA SER A 164 -14.52 11.12 -22.44
C SER A 164 -14.08 10.20 -21.31
N THR A 165 -12.77 9.94 -21.19
CA THR A 165 -12.22 9.14 -20.08
C THR A 165 -12.42 9.83 -18.73
N ARG A 166 -12.32 11.17 -18.64
CA ARG A 166 -12.64 11.93 -17.42
C ARG A 166 -14.09 11.73 -16.97
N LEU A 167 -15.04 11.86 -17.89
CA LEU A 167 -16.47 11.68 -17.59
C LEU A 167 -16.80 10.24 -17.17
N LEU A 168 -16.20 9.28 -17.88
CA LEU A 168 -16.35 7.87 -17.56
C LEU A 168 -15.77 7.57 -16.17
N ALA A 169 -14.57 8.06 -15.85
CA ALA A 169 -13.95 7.93 -14.53
C ALA A 169 -14.83 8.48 -13.41
N ALA A 170 -15.44 9.65 -13.59
CA ALA A 170 -16.36 10.22 -12.61
C ALA A 170 -17.61 9.35 -12.40
N THR A 171 -18.15 8.78 -13.49
CA THR A 171 -19.33 7.91 -13.43
C THR A 171 -19.00 6.56 -12.78
N THR A 172 -17.88 5.94 -13.15
CA THR A 172 -17.42 4.68 -12.55
C THR A 172 -17.09 4.86 -11.08
N LEU A 173 -16.44 5.97 -10.70
CA LEU A 173 -16.19 6.30 -9.30
C LEU A 173 -17.51 6.36 -8.53
N ARG A 174 -18.51 7.12 -9.01
CA ARG A 174 -19.83 7.18 -8.38
C ARG A 174 -20.48 5.81 -8.22
N ASN A 175 -20.45 4.98 -9.25
CA ASN A 175 -21.08 3.65 -9.24
C ASN A 175 -20.40 2.71 -8.24
N VAL A 176 -19.07 2.65 -8.23
CA VAL A 176 -18.31 1.78 -7.32
C VAL A 176 -18.52 2.23 -5.87
N LEU A 177 -18.42 3.54 -5.59
CA LEU A 177 -18.62 4.09 -4.24
C LEU A 177 -20.02 3.81 -3.68
N GLY A 178 -21.07 3.85 -4.52
CA GLY A 178 -22.44 3.56 -4.10
C GLY A 178 -22.69 2.10 -3.71
N THR A 179 -21.85 1.16 -4.18
CA THR A 179 -21.96 -0.26 -3.84
C THR A 179 -21.19 -0.66 -2.58
N ARG A 180 -20.36 0.26 -2.05
CA ARG A 180 -19.42 0.01 -0.96
C ARG A 180 -19.86 0.68 0.34
N ASN A 181 -19.47 0.06 1.44
CA ASN A 181 -19.70 0.56 2.79
C ASN A 181 -18.68 1.65 3.15
N LEU A 182 -19.00 2.50 4.13
CA LEU A 182 -18.08 3.56 4.58
C LEU A 182 -16.79 3.00 5.18
N SER A 183 -16.88 1.92 5.93
CA SER A 183 -15.71 1.26 6.53
C SER A 183 -14.73 0.79 5.45
N GLU A 184 -15.22 0.11 4.42
CA GLU A 184 -14.43 -0.36 3.26
C GLU A 184 -13.75 0.80 2.55
N LEU A 185 -14.43 1.95 2.40
CA LEU A 185 -13.84 3.15 1.79
C LEU A 185 -12.67 3.73 2.57
N LEU A 186 -12.65 3.55 3.89
CA LEU A 186 -11.59 4.04 4.76
C LEU A 186 -10.44 3.04 4.90
N THR A 187 -10.72 1.73 4.97
CA THR A 187 -9.72 0.69 5.23
C THR A 187 -9.19 0.01 3.97
N GLU A 188 -10.02 -0.21 2.95
CA GLU A 188 -9.71 -1.03 1.77
C GLU A 188 -9.59 -0.20 0.48
N ARG A 189 -8.89 0.94 0.53
CA ARG A 189 -8.76 1.84 -0.63
C ARG A 189 -8.11 1.17 -1.84
N GLU A 190 -7.20 0.24 -1.63
CA GLU A 190 -6.50 -0.47 -2.71
C GLU A 190 -7.44 -1.41 -3.49
N THR A 191 -8.36 -2.11 -2.81
CA THR A 191 -9.29 -3.05 -3.47
C THR A 191 -10.29 -2.30 -4.35
N ILE A 192 -10.75 -1.14 -3.87
CA ILE A 192 -11.66 -0.24 -4.59
C ILE A 192 -10.94 0.37 -5.80
N SER A 193 -9.70 0.83 -5.61
CA SER A 193 -8.86 1.37 -6.68
C SER A 193 -8.63 0.34 -7.79
N HIS A 194 -8.32 -0.91 -7.42
CA HIS A 194 -8.16 -2.00 -8.38
C HIS A 194 -9.47 -2.33 -9.12
N THR A 195 -10.60 -2.38 -8.41
CA THR A 195 -11.91 -2.63 -9.03
C THR A 195 -12.26 -1.53 -10.05
N MET A 196 -12.02 -0.27 -9.69
CA MET A 196 -12.23 0.87 -10.57
C MET A 196 -11.27 0.84 -11.77
N GLN A 197 -10.01 0.46 -11.57
CA GLN A 197 -9.04 0.28 -12.65
C GLN A 197 -9.53 -0.73 -13.68
N VAL A 198 -9.95 -1.94 -13.25
CA VAL A 198 -10.42 -2.98 -14.16
C VAL A 198 -11.64 -2.52 -14.94
N SER A 199 -12.62 -1.92 -14.26
CA SER A 199 -13.84 -1.44 -14.91
C SER A 199 -13.58 -0.30 -15.89
N LEU A 200 -12.65 0.62 -15.57
CA LEU A 200 -12.28 1.69 -16.49
C LEU A 200 -11.50 1.18 -17.69
N ASP A 201 -10.53 0.31 -17.46
CA ASP A 201 -9.68 -0.27 -18.51
C ASP A 201 -10.51 -1.00 -19.57
N GLU A 202 -11.45 -1.86 -19.13
CA GLU A 202 -12.38 -2.57 -20.02
C GLU A 202 -13.24 -1.61 -20.87
N ALA A 203 -13.72 -0.52 -20.27
CA ALA A 203 -14.55 0.46 -20.95
C ALA A 203 -13.75 1.40 -21.87
N THR A 204 -12.45 1.62 -21.60
CA THR A 204 -11.58 2.51 -22.41
C THR A 204 -10.77 1.79 -23.49
N ASP A 205 -10.69 0.46 -23.46
CA ASP A 205 -10.02 -0.37 -24.46
C ASP A 205 -10.47 -0.10 -25.91
N PRO A 206 -11.78 0.10 -26.21
CA PRO A 206 -12.24 0.45 -27.56
C PRO A 206 -11.68 1.78 -28.06
N TRP A 207 -11.36 2.71 -27.16
CA TRP A 207 -10.76 4.00 -27.48
C TRP A 207 -9.24 3.93 -27.60
N GLY A 208 -8.61 2.77 -27.39
CA GLY A 208 -7.15 2.64 -27.42
C GLY A 208 -6.44 3.28 -26.24
N VAL A 209 -7.16 3.57 -25.16
CA VAL A 209 -6.64 4.11 -23.91
C VAL A 209 -6.47 2.97 -22.91
N LYS A 210 -5.27 2.83 -22.35
CA LYS A 210 -4.94 1.84 -21.32
C LYS A 210 -4.83 2.52 -19.96
N VAL A 211 -5.61 2.05 -18.99
CA VAL A 211 -5.53 2.58 -17.62
C VAL A 211 -4.50 1.77 -16.84
N GLU A 212 -3.44 2.42 -16.37
CA GLU A 212 -2.35 1.75 -15.66
C GLU A 212 -2.62 1.62 -14.16
N ARG A 213 -3.21 2.68 -13.58
CA ARG A 213 -3.53 2.73 -12.15
C ARG A 213 -4.59 3.78 -11.88
N VAL A 214 -5.40 3.51 -10.86
CA VAL A 214 -6.29 4.50 -10.24
C VAL A 214 -5.88 4.65 -8.79
N GLU A 215 -5.86 5.87 -8.28
CA GLU A 215 -5.57 6.16 -6.88
C GLU A 215 -6.68 7.02 -6.30
N ILE A 216 -7.27 6.58 -5.18
CA ILE A 216 -8.20 7.41 -4.40
C ILE A 216 -7.36 8.41 -3.62
N LYS A 217 -7.68 9.70 -3.75
CA LYS A 217 -6.87 10.79 -3.17
C LYS A 217 -7.36 11.12 -1.77
N ASP A 218 -8.58 11.62 -1.62
CA ASP A 218 -9.21 11.92 -0.33
C ASP A 218 -10.66 11.43 -0.24
N VAL A 219 -11.08 11.12 0.99
CA VAL A 219 -12.45 10.75 1.35
C VAL A 219 -12.88 11.69 2.46
N SER A 220 -13.62 12.72 2.07
CA SER A 220 -14.10 13.77 2.96
C SER A 220 -15.54 13.48 3.40
N LEU A 221 -15.75 13.46 4.73
CA LEU A 221 -17.07 13.30 5.36
C LEU A 221 -17.61 14.65 5.85
N PRO A 222 -18.94 14.81 6.00
CA PRO A 222 -19.52 15.95 6.68
C PRO A 222 -18.94 16.09 8.10
N THR A 223 -18.55 17.32 8.47
CA THR A 223 -17.86 17.61 9.75
C THR A 223 -18.67 17.17 10.99
N ALA A 224 -20.00 17.22 10.91
CA ALA A 224 -20.88 16.74 11.98
C ALA A 224 -20.73 15.23 12.23
N LEU A 225 -20.74 14.41 11.16
CA LEU A 225 -20.57 12.97 11.25
C LEU A 225 -19.15 12.59 11.66
N GLN A 226 -18.14 13.26 11.10
CA GLN A 226 -16.74 13.01 11.43
C GLN A 226 -16.47 13.19 12.93
N ARG A 227 -17.04 14.23 13.55
CA ARG A 227 -16.92 14.46 15.01
C ARG A 227 -17.62 13.38 15.82
N ALA A 228 -18.83 12.98 15.43
CA ALA A 228 -19.58 11.92 16.11
C ALA A 228 -18.84 10.57 16.05
N MET A 229 -18.34 10.19 14.86
CA MET A 229 -17.55 8.98 14.67
C MET A 229 -16.22 9.02 15.45
N ALA A 230 -15.55 10.18 15.51
CA ALA A 230 -14.33 10.33 16.29
C ALA A 230 -14.60 10.12 17.79
N ALA A 231 -15.66 10.72 18.33
CA ALA A 231 -16.06 10.55 19.72
C ALA A 231 -16.45 9.11 20.06
N GLU A 232 -17.20 8.43 19.17
CA GLU A 232 -17.54 7.01 19.32
C GLU A 232 -16.30 6.12 19.30
N ALA A 233 -15.39 6.36 18.35
CA ALA A 233 -14.15 5.59 18.23
C ALA A 233 -13.22 5.80 19.43
N GLU A 234 -13.16 7.00 19.99
CA GLU A 234 -12.41 7.32 21.21
C GLU A 234 -12.99 6.57 22.41
N ALA A 235 -14.31 6.66 22.64
CA ALA A 235 -14.98 5.94 23.71
C ALA A 235 -14.81 4.41 23.60
N ALA A 236 -14.91 3.86 22.39
CA ALA A 236 -14.70 2.43 22.14
C ALA A 236 -13.24 2.00 22.39
N ARG A 237 -12.26 2.85 22.02
CA ARG A 237 -10.84 2.60 22.29
C ARG A 237 -10.54 2.66 23.78
N GLU A 238 -11.08 3.62 24.51
CA GLU A 238 -10.92 3.71 25.97
C GLU A 238 -11.54 2.51 26.69
N ALA A 239 -12.76 2.11 26.29
CA ALA A 239 -13.42 0.94 26.86
C ALA A 239 -12.60 -0.34 26.62
N ARG A 240 -12.11 -0.54 25.38
CA ARG A 240 -11.23 -1.68 25.05
C ARG A 240 -9.93 -1.64 25.83
N ALA A 241 -9.30 -0.47 25.96
CA ALA A 241 -8.07 -0.31 26.73
C ALA A 241 -8.27 -0.71 28.21
N LYS A 242 -9.39 -0.32 28.83
CA LYS A 242 -9.73 -0.71 30.21
C LYS A 242 -9.90 -2.23 30.36
N VAL A 243 -10.58 -2.88 29.42
CA VAL A 243 -10.74 -4.35 29.43
C VAL A 243 -9.39 -5.04 29.30
N ILE A 244 -8.55 -4.61 28.35
CA ILE A 244 -7.20 -5.17 28.16
C ILE A 244 -6.33 -4.96 29.40
N ALA A 245 -6.42 -3.80 30.06
CA ALA A 245 -5.69 -3.52 31.30
C ALA A 245 -6.14 -4.44 32.43
N ALA A 246 -7.45 -4.60 32.65
CA ALA A 246 -7.98 -5.49 33.68
C ALA A 246 -7.64 -6.97 33.42
N GLU A 247 -7.73 -7.42 32.17
CA GLU A 247 -7.31 -8.77 31.77
C GLU A 247 -5.80 -8.97 31.95
N GLY A 248 -4.99 -7.96 31.60
CA GLY A 248 -3.56 -7.94 31.82
C GLY A 248 -3.21 -8.04 33.31
N GLU A 249 -3.91 -7.31 34.17
CA GLU A 249 -3.73 -7.33 35.62
C GLU A 249 -4.13 -8.68 36.22
N MET A 250 -5.26 -9.26 35.79
CA MET A 250 -5.68 -10.60 36.21
C MET A 250 -4.66 -11.66 35.78
N LYS A 251 -4.17 -11.60 34.54
CA LYS A 251 -3.18 -12.56 34.02
C LYS A 251 -1.85 -12.45 34.76
N SER A 252 -1.40 -11.22 35.04
CA SER A 252 -0.20 -10.95 35.83
C SER A 252 -0.35 -11.47 37.26
N SER A 253 -1.49 -11.20 37.90
CA SER A 253 -1.79 -11.67 39.26
C SER A 253 -1.81 -13.20 39.35
N ARG A 254 -2.38 -13.89 38.35
CA ARG A 254 -2.37 -15.36 38.30
C ARG A 254 -0.96 -15.93 38.16
N ALA A 255 -0.15 -15.37 37.26
CA ALA A 255 1.24 -15.78 37.10
C ALA A 255 2.07 -15.54 38.37
N LEU A 256 1.85 -14.42 39.06
CA LEU A 256 2.51 -14.12 40.34
C LEU A 256 2.08 -15.09 41.45
N LYS A 257 0.80 -15.46 41.51
CA LYS A 257 0.29 -16.47 42.46
C LYS A 257 0.95 -17.82 42.23
N GLU A 258 0.98 -18.32 40.99
CA GLU A 258 1.63 -19.58 40.63
C GLU A 258 3.13 -19.54 40.98
N ALA A 259 3.82 -18.45 40.66
CA ALA A 259 5.22 -18.27 41.04
C ALA A 259 5.40 -18.27 42.57
N SER A 260 4.49 -17.66 43.32
CA SER A 260 4.52 -17.63 44.79
C SER A 260 4.33 -19.03 45.38
N GLU A 261 3.40 -19.83 44.86
CA GLU A 261 3.16 -21.21 45.31
C GLU A 261 4.40 -22.09 45.08
N ILE A 262 5.03 -21.98 43.91
CA ILE A 262 6.28 -22.70 43.60
C ILE A 262 7.42 -22.29 44.53
N ILE A 263 7.56 -20.98 44.80
CA ILE A 263 8.58 -20.47 45.71
C ILE A 263 8.34 -20.92 47.16
N SER A 264 7.08 -20.93 47.61
CA SER A 264 6.73 -21.41 48.95
C SER A 264 6.99 -22.91 49.11
N ALA A 265 6.82 -23.71 48.05
CA ALA A 265 7.10 -25.14 48.08
C ALA A 265 8.60 -25.47 48.18
N SER A 266 9.49 -24.55 47.81
CA SER A 266 10.94 -24.75 47.85
C SER A 266 11.65 -23.61 48.61
N PRO A 267 12.04 -23.81 49.88
CA PRO A 267 12.72 -22.77 50.67
C PRO A 267 14.06 -22.30 50.04
N SER A 268 14.72 -23.14 49.24
CA SER A 268 15.92 -22.77 48.48
C SER A 268 15.64 -21.72 47.38
N ALA A 269 14.42 -21.68 46.82
CA ALA A 269 14.04 -20.71 45.81
C ALA A 269 13.95 -19.27 46.37
N LEU A 270 13.49 -19.11 47.61
CA LEU A 270 13.50 -17.83 48.31
C LEU A 270 14.93 -17.30 48.50
N GLN A 271 15.87 -18.16 48.87
CA GLN A 271 17.28 -17.79 49.01
C GLN A 271 17.90 -17.36 47.67
N LEU A 272 17.60 -18.06 46.57
CA LEU A 272 18.06 -17.64 45.24
C LEU A 272 17.46 -16.31 44.80
N ARG A 273 16.14 -16.11 45.01
CA ARG A 273 15.48 -14.83 44.75
C ARG A 273 16.11 -13.71 45.58
N TYR A 274 16.40 -13.97 46.86
CA TYR A 274 17.08 -13.03 47.74
C TYR A 274 18.45 -12.62 47.20
N LEU A 275 19.28 -13.59 46.79
CA LEU A 275 20.59 -13.32 46.17
C LEU A 275 20.47 -12.57 44.84
N GLN A 276 19.47 -12.88 44.00
CA GLN A 276 19.20 -12.14 42.76
C GLN A 276 18.80 -10.68 43.04
N THR A 277 18.00 -10.46 44.07
CA THR A 277 17.57 -9.11 44.49
C THR A 277 18.76 -8.32 45.02
N LEU A 278 19.64 -8.95 45.82
CA LEU A 278 20.89 -8.34 46.26
C LEU A 278 21.80 -7.97 45.09
N SER A 279 21.87 -8.82 44.06
CA SER A 279 22.64 -8.54 42.85
C SER A 279 22.07 -7.35 42.07
N SER A 280 20.74 -7.24 41.91
CA SER A 280 20.14 -6.11 41.20
C SER A 280 20.30 -4.79 41.98
N ILE A 281 20.16 -4.82 43.31
CA ILE A 281 20.37 -3.64 44.17
C ILE A 281 21.84 -3.19 44.12
N SER A 282 22.79 -4.14 44.10
CA SER A 282 24.23 -3.85 43.95
C SER A 282 24.54 -3.22 42.58
N ALA A 283 23.82 -3.60 41.53
CA ALA A 283 23.99 -3.04 40.19
C ALA A 283 23.51 -1.58 40.05
N GLU A 284 22.52 -1.14 40.84
CA GLU A 284 21.92 0.21 40.74
C GLU A 284 22.74 1.35 41.38
N LYS A 285 23.95 1.11 41.92
CA LYS A 285 24.84 2.14 42.51
C LYS A 285 24.19 3.06 43.57
N ASN A 286 23.40 2.52 44.51
CA ASN A 286 22.93 3.28 45.68
C ASN A 286 23.88 3.14 46.88
N SER A 287 24.13 4.24 47.62
CA SER A 287 25.14 4.35 48.68
C SER A 287 24.72 3.85 50.07
N THR A 288 23.45 3.49 50.26
CA THR A 288 22.91 2.97 51.52
C THR A 288 22.13 1.68 51.27
N ILE A 289 22.66 0.54 51.71
CA ILE A 289 22.01 -0.78 51.57
C ILE A 289 21.28 -1.10 52.88
N ILE A 290 19.96 -0.98 52.88
CA ILE A 290 19.12 -1.41 54.01
C ILE A 290 18.92 -2.91 53.88
N PHE A 291 19.43 -3.68 54.85
CA PHE A 291 19.46 -5.13 54.81
C PHE A 291 18.34 -5.73 55.67
N PRO A 292 17.24 -6.23 55.07
CA PRO A 292 16.21 -6.94 55.82
C PRO A 292 16.71 -8.35 56.14
N LEU A 293 16.98 -8.61 57.43
CA LEU A 293 17.29 -9.94 57.94
C LEU A 293 16.01 -10.67 58.36
N PRO A 294 15.72 -11.86 57.83
CA PRO A 294 14.61 -12.67 58.33
C PRO A 294 14.89 -13.17 59.75
N MET A 295 13.89 -13.05 60.63
CA MET A 295 14.01 -13.39 62.06
C MET A 295 14.37 -14.87 62.32
N GLU A 296 14.08 -15.76 61.36
CA GLU A 296 14.46 -17.18 61.35
C GLU A 296 15.99 -17.42 61.40
N LEU A 297 16.80 -16.45 60.95
CA LEU A 297 18.26 -16.51 61.03
C LEU A 297 18.80 -16.00 62.39
N LEU A 298 17.97 -15.25 63.13
CA LEU A 298 18.29 -14.65 64.43
C LEU A 298 17.77 -15.47 65.62
N THR A 299 16.77 -16.33 65.42
CA THR A 299 16.21 -17.24 66.44
C THR A 299 17.24 -18.12 67.17
N PRO A 300 18.27 -18.73 66.52
CA PRO A 300 19.29 -19.49 67.25
C PRO A 300 20.17 -18.63 68.18
N PHE A 301 20.32 -17.33 67.89
CA PHE A 301 21.09 -16.39 68.72
C PHE A 301 20.27 -15.81 69.89
N LEU A 302 18.94 -15.69 69.76
CA LEU A 302 18.04 -15.20 70.81
C LEU A 302 17.60 -16.30 71.80
N GLY A 303 17.55 -17.57 71.37
CA GLY A 303 17.14 -18.70 72.21
C GLY A 303 18.15 -19.13 73.29
N HIS A 304 19.39 -18.63 73.27
CA HIS A 304 20.44 -18.98 74.24
C HIS A 304 20.45 -18.12 75.51
N CYS A 305 19.56 -17.12 75.65
CA CYS A 305 19.67 -16.13 76.73
C CYS A 305 18.74 -16.32 77.94
N THR A 306 17.87 -17.35 77.98
CA THR A 306 16.86 -17.50 79.07
C THR A 306 17.00 -18.74 79.95
N THR A 307 18.13 -19.45 79.95
CA THR A 307 18.27 -20.72 80.70
C THR A 307 19.31 -20.71 81.81
N ASN A 308 19.62 -19.56 82.45
CA ASN A 308 20.61 -19.56 83.53
C ASN A 308 20.44 -18.56 84.70
N HIS A 309 19.21 -18.14 85.04
CA HIS A 309 19.01 -17.31 86.25
C HIS A 309 17.92 -17.72 87.25
N LEU A 310 17.22 -18.84 87.08
CA LEU A 310 16.17 -19.27 88.03
C LEU A 310 16.55 -20.41 89.01
N CYS A 311 17.78 -20.92 89.00
CA CYS A 311 18.21 -21.99 89.91
C CYS A 311 19.18 -21.53 91.01
N ARG A 312 18.93 -20.34 91.62
CA ARG A 312 19.73 -19.89 92.78
C ARG A 312 18.99 -18.98 93.79
N GLN A 313 17.69 -19.19 94.00
CA GLN A 313 16.95 -18.53 95.10
C GLN A 313 16.11 -19.45 95.99
N HIS A 314 16.05 -20.77 95.75
CA HIS A 314 15.30 -21.70 96.61
C HIS A 314 16.06 -22.20 97.85
N ALA A 315 17.12 -21.52 98.30
CA ALA A 315 17.89 -21.90 99.48
C ALA A 315 18.27 -20.69 100.36
N ALA A 316 17.32 -19.80 100.66
CA ALA A 316 17.38 -18.89 101.81
C ALA A 316 16.05 -18.14 101.98
N GLN A 317 15.05 -18.78 102.59
CA GLN A 317 14.02 -18.14 103.44
C GLN A 317 12.93 -19.17 103.83
N GLY A 318 13.32 -20.10 104.69
CA GLY A 318 12.44 -20.49 105.79
C GLY A 318 12.86 -19.67 106.99
N MET A 319 12.11 -18.61 107.32
CA MET A 319 11.98 -18.04 108.67
C MET A 319 11.13 -16.75 108.64
N ASN A 320 10.20 -16.70 109.60
CA ASN A 320 9.33 -15.61 110.04
C ASN A 320 7.98 -15.51 109.28
N HIS A 321 6.91 -16.08 109.83
CA HIS A 321 6.04 -15.61 110.92
C HIS A 321 5.26 -14.33 110.62
N GLN A 322 3.93 -14.50 110.70
CA GLN A 322 2.83 -13.54 110.88
C GLN A 322 2.43 -12.69 109.68
#